data_AF-A0A1X3FWH4-F1
#
_entry.id   AF-A0A1X3FWH4-F1
#
_cell.length_a   1.000
_cell.length_b   1.000
_cell.length_c   1.000
_cell.angle_alpha   90.00
_cell.angle_beta   90.00
_cell.angle_gamma   90.00
#
_symmetry.space_group_name_H-M   'P 1'
#
loop_
_entity.id
_entity.type
_entity.pdbx_description
1 polymer ?
#
loop_
_entity_poly.entity_id
_entity_poly.type
_entity_poly.pdbx_seq_one_letter_code
_entity_poly.pdbx_strand_id
1 'polypeptide(L)' 'MDKPSGVYDPDDLASLGRLFDQAIASLPSCMRTSENRVAIARLVMQRAARDELASLAYLMLALVSAA' A
#
# COMPACT_ATOMS: atom_id res chain seq x y z
N MET A 1 -23.16 -5.79 -1.00
CA MET A 1 -23.12 -4.59 -1.86
C MET A 1 -21.90 -4.74 -2.73
N ASP A 2 -22.09 -5.29 -3.92
CA ASP A 2 -21.02 -5.54 -4.88
C ASP A 2 -20.65 -4.22 -5.55
N LYS A 3 -19.50 -3.66 -5.16
CA LYS A 3 -18.97 -2.41 -5.72
C LYS A 3 -18.50 -2.71 -7.16
N PRO A 4 -18.89 -1.91 -8.17
CA PRO A 4 -18.60 -2.23 -9.56
C PRO A 4 -17.09 -2.31 -9.79
N SER A 5 -16.69 -3.47 -10.29
CA SER A 5 -15.36 -3.85 -10.74
C SER A 5 -14.74 -2.79 -11.66
N GLY A 6 -13.61 -2.24 -11.25
CA GLY A 6 -12.54 -1.88 -12.19
C GLY A 6 -12.08 -0.43 -12.22
N VAL A 7 -12.81 0.53 -11.64
CA VAL A 7 -12.41 1.95 -11.67
C VAL A 7 -12.26 2.46 -10.24
N TYR A 8 -11.00 2.67 -9.83
CA TYR A 8 -10.71 3.41 -8.60
C TYR A 8 -11.10 4.88 -8.79
N ASP A 9 -11.72 5.46 -7.77
CA ASP A 9 -11.90 6.90 -7.72
C ASP A 9 -10.52 7.58 -7.60
N PRO A 10 -10.32 8.79 -8.18
CA PRO A 10 -9.09 9.55 -8.00
C PRO A 10 -8.67 9.71 -6.52
N ASP A 11 -9.61 9.86 -5.60
CA ASP A 11 -9.32 9.98 -4.17
C ASP A 11 -8.83 8.66 -3.56
N ASP A 12 -9.36 7.53 -4.03
CA ASP A 12 -8.91 6.19 -3.66
C ASP A 12 -7.47 5.96 -4.15
N LEU A 13 -7.16 6.35 -5.39
CA LEU A 13 -5.80 6.29 -5.96
C LEU A 13 -4.82 7.21 -5.23
N ALA A 14 -5.25 8.43 -4.86
CA ALA A 14 -4.43 9.35 -4.10
C ALA A 14 -4.12 8.80 -2.70
N SER A 15 -5.10 8.14 -2.07
CA SER A 15 -4.93 7.48 -0.78
C SER A 15 -3.95 6.30 -0.86
N LEU A 16 -4.06 5.51 -1.93
CA LEU A 16 -3.12 4.43 -2.26
C LEU A 16 -1.69 4.93 -2.47
N GLY A 17 -1.51 6.04 -3.20
CA GLY A 17 -0.22 6.68 -3.40
C GLY A 17 0.43 7.12 -2.09
N ARG A 18 -0.34 7.79 -1.21
CA ARG A 18 0.15 8.21 0.12
C ARG A 18 0.57 7.03 0.99
N LEU A 19 -0.23 5.97 1.01
CA LEU A 19 0.09 4.74 1.75
C LEU A 19 1.39 4.10 1.26
N PHE A 20 1.58 4.06 -0.06
CA PHE A 20 2.81 3.56 -0.66
C PHE A 20 4.02 4.41 -0.24
N ASP A 21 3.95 5.73 -0.36
CA ASP A 21 5.06 6.62 0.00
C ASP A 21 5.42 6.49 1.48
N GLN A 22 4.41 6.40 2.35
CA GLN A 22 4.61 6.23 3.79
C GLN A 22 5.25 4.87 4.12
N ALA A 23 4.87 3.79 3.43
CA ALA A 23 5.48 2.48 3.59
C ALA A 23 6.97 2.48 3.18
N ILE A 24 7.32 3.17 2.10
CA ILE A 24 8.72 3.32 1.69
C ILE A 24 9.50 4.17 2.70
N ALA A 25 8.90 5.25 3.20
CA ALA A 25 9.53 6.11 4.20
C ALA A 25 9.79 5.36 5.53
N SER A 26 8.92 4.44 5.93
CA SER A 26 9.11 3.65 7.15
C SER A 26 10.16 2.55 7.04
N LEU A 27 10.58 2.18 5.82
CA LEU A 27 11.64 1.18 5.66
C LEU A 27 12.99 1.71 6.15
N PRO A 28 13.86 0.85 6.71
CA PRO A 28 15.26 1.14 6.91
C PRO A 28 15.96 1.53 5.60
N SER A 29 16.99 2.39 5.66
CA SER A 29 17.69 2.89 4.47
C SER A 29 18.23 1.79 3.56
N CYS A 30 18.74 0.69 4.12
CA CYS A 30 19.20 -0.48 3.38
C CYS A 30 18.10 -1.24 2.62
N MET A 31 16.82 -1.04 3.02
CA MET A 31 15.66 -1.66 2.39
C MET A 31 14.93 -0.72 1.42
N ARG A 32 15.30 0.57 1.32
CA ARG A 32 14.72 1.55 0.39
C ARG A 32 15.27 1.39 -1.04
N THR A 33 15.35 0.16 -1.54
CA THR A 33 15.84 -0.16 -2.89
C THR A 33 14.72 -0.05 -3.92
N SER A 34 15.06 0.15 -5.19
CA SER A 34 14.08 0.18 -6.28
C SER A 34 13.29 -1.13 -6.38
N GLU A 35 13.94 -2.28 -6.16
CA GLU A 35 13.29 -3.59 -6.15
C GLU A 35 12.25 -3.72 -5.04
N ASN A 36 12.59 -3.31 -3.81
CA ASN A 36 11.66 -3.33 -2.70
C ASN A 36 10.48 -2.36 -2.93
N ARG A 37 10.73 -1.20 -3.55
CA ARG A 37 9.66 -0.27 -3.95
C ARG A 37 8.69 -0.92 -4.93
N VAL A 38 9.19 -1.61 -5.96
CA VAL A 38 8.36 -2.31 -6.93
C VAL A 38 7.58 -3.46 -6.29
N ALA A 39 8.21 -4.24 -5.41
CA ALA A 39 7.56 -5.33 -4.68
C ALA A 39 6.41 -4.81 -3.81
N ILE A 40 6.63 -3.71 -3.09
CA ILE A 40 5.61 -3.09 -2.24
C ILE A 40 4.47 -2.51 -3.09
N ALA A 41 4.76 -1.84 -4.20
CA ALA A 41 3.73 -1.32 -5.11
C ALA A 41 2.81 -2.45 -5.63
N ARG A 42 3.38 -3.62 -5.97
CA ARG A 42 2.60 -4.80 -6.36
C ARG A 42 1.72 -5.31 -5.21
N LEU A 43 2.27 -5.43 -4.01
CA LEU A 43 1.51 -5.87 -2.83
C LEU A 43 0.33 -4.93 -2.52
N VAL A 44 0.57 -3.63 -2.62
CA VAL A 44 -0.45 -2.58 -2.44
C VAL A 44 -1.56 -2.74 -3.47
N MET A 45 -1.22 -2.86 -4.76
CA MET A 45 -2.22 -3.04 -5.84
C MET A 45 -2.98 -4.36 -5.73
N GLN A 46 -2.32 -5.46 -5.37
CA GLN A 46 -2.97 -6.77 -5.22
C GLN A 46 -4.00 -6.80 -4.08
N ARG A 47 -3.72 -6.09 -2.98
CA ARG A 47 -4.67 -5.98 -1.86
C ARG A 47 -5.78 -4.99 -2.12
N ALA A 48 -5.49 -3.90 -2.84
CA ALA A 48 -6.51 -2.97 -3.31
C ALA A 48 -7.54 -3.67 -4.21
N ALA A 49 -7.08 -4.55 -5.11
CA ALA A 49 -7.94 -5.33 -5.99
C ALA A 49 -8.84 -6.34 -5.25
N ARG A 50 -8.56 -6.63 -3.98
CA ARG A 50 -9.34 -7.53 -3.11
C ARG A 50 -10.24 -6.78 -2.12
N ASP A 51 -10.33 -5.45 -2.21
CA ASP A 51 -11.01 -4.59 -1.23
C ASP A 51 -10.43 -4.73 0.21
N GLU A 52 -9.18 -5.19 0.30
CA GLU A 52 -8.46 -5.43 1.57
C GLU A 52 -7.56 -4.23 1.96
N LEU A 53 -7.90 -3.03 1.48
CA LEU A 53 -7.13 -1.80 1.74
C LEU A 53 -6.95 -1.54 3.24
N ALA A 54 -7.99 -1.78 4.05
CA ALA A 54 -7.94 -1.65 5.50
C ALA A 54 -6.91 -2.62 6.12
N SER A 55 -6.87 -3.87 5.66
CA SER A 55 -5.92 -4.89 6.13
C SER A 55 -4.48 -4.56 5.74
N LEU A 56 -4.26 -4.00 4.54
CA LEU A 56 -2.95 -3.50 4.11
C LEU A 56 -2.49 -2.33 4.98
N ALA A 57 -3.35 -1.35 5.23
CA ALA A 57 -3.06 -0.21 6.10
C ALA A 57 -2.68 -0.66 7.51
N TYR A 58 -3.41 -1.62 8.08
CA TYR A 58 -3.11 -2.21 9.39
C TYR A 58 -1.74 -2.91 9.42
N LEU A 59 -1.41 -3.64 8.36
CA LEU A 59 -0.12 -4.34 8.25
C LEU A 59 1.05 -3.36 8.14
N MET A 60 0.89 -2.29 7.36
CA MET A 60 1.91 -1.24 7.24
C MET A 60 2.09 -0.49 8.56
N LEU A 61 1.00 -0.17 9.27
CA LEU A 61 1.06 0.45 10.60
C LEU A 61 1.78 -0.46 11.61
N ALA A 62 1.50 -1.77 11.59
CA ALA A 62 2.15 -2.74 12.46
C ALA A 62 3.66 -2.85 12.18
N LEU A 63 4.07 -2.83 10.90
CA LEU A 63 5.49 -2.82 10.51
C LEU A 63 6.21 -1.56 10.99
N VAL A 64 5.58 -0.38 10.88
CA VAL A 64 6.14 0.88 11.40
C VAL A 64 6.31 0.84 12.91
N SER A 65 5.33 0.26 13.63
CA SER A 65 5.32 0.23 15.10
C SER A 65 6.30 -0.79 15.70
N ALA A 66 6.80 -1.71 14.88
CA ALA A 66 7.77 -2.74 15.28
C ALA A 66 9.24 -2.32 15.04
N ALA A 67 9.47 -1.16 14.42
CA ALA A 67 10.78 -0.55 14.20
C ALA A 67 11.10 0.49 15.28
#